data_AF-A0A0G0JHX0-F1
#
_entry.id   AF-A0A0G0JHX0-F1
#
_cell.length_a   1.000
_cell.length_b   1.000
_cell.length_c   1.000
_cell.angle_alpha   90.00
_cell.angle_beta   90.00
_cell.angle_gamma   90.00
#
_symmetry.space_group_name_H-M   'P 1'
#
loop_
_entity.id
_entity.type
_entity.pdbx_description
1 polymer ?
#
loop_
_entity_poly.entity_id
_entity_poly.type
_entity_poly.pdbx_seq_one_letter_code
_entity_poly.pdbx_strand_id
1 'polypeptide(L)'
;MQKVISNIRNKFNTAYFGWIKFGMSSQKVLELKKHLDLDPNFIRFLILKTVRENTIATKRFVRRETYRKSKSKSTENETVVPINKEEIDKEIDALVAV
;
A
#
# COMPACT_ATOMS: atom_id res chain seq x y z
N MET A 1 1.05 -13.15 14.38
CA MET A 1 0.36 -13.80 13.23
C MET A 1 1.09 -15.08 12.87
N GLN A 2 0.41 -16.13 12.41
CA GLN A 2 1.05 -17.39 12.02
C GLN A 2 0.60 -17.79 10.60
N LYS A 3 1.56 -18.08 9.70
CA LYS A 3 1.30 -18.59 8.34
C LYS A 3 2.20 -19.80 8.09
N VAL A 4 1.65 -20.83 7.45
CA VAL A 4 2.44 -21.99 7.02
C VAL A 4 2.97 -21.69 5.62
N ILE A 5 4.29 -21.68 5.45
CA ILE A 5 4.95 -21.50 4.17
C ILE A 5 5.88 -22.69 3.99
N SER A 6 5.73 -23.42 2.88
CA SER A 6 6.56 -24.60 2.57
C SER A 6 6.65 -25.60 3.74
N ASN A 7 5.50 -25.94 4.33
CA ASN A 7 5.38 -26.85 5.47
C ASN A 7 6.04 -26.37 6.79
N ILE A 8 6.52 -25.13 6.86
CA ILE A 8 7.09 -24.52 8.06
C ILE A 8 6.10 -23.51 8.64
N ARG A 9 5.84 -23.60 9.95
CA ARG A 9 4.97 -22.67 10.68
C ARG A 9 5.76 -21.41 11.06
N ASN A 10 5.63 -20.36 10.26
CA ASN A 10 6.27 -19.08 10.52
C ASN A 10 5.38 -18.20 11.41
N LYS A 11 5.96 -17.67 12.49
CA LYS A 11 5.32 -16.68 13.37
C LYS A 11 5.89 -15.30 13.07
N PHE A 12 5.01 -14.36 12.77
CA PHE A 12 5.34 -12.97 12.45
C PHE A 12 4.82 -12.03 13.54
N ASN A 13 5.70 -11.15 14.03
CA ASN A 13 5.38 -10.11 15.01
C ASN A 13 5.23 -8.72 14.37
N THR A 14 5.91 -8.47 13.25
CA THR A 14 5.85 -7.22 12.48
C THR A 14 5.31 -7.48 11.08
N ALA A 15 4.56 -6.52 10.53
CA ALA A 15 4.02 -6.57 9.17
C ALA A 15 3.77 -5.16 8.64
N TYR A 16 3.80 -5.02 7.31
CA TYR A 16 3.39 -3.79 6.63
C TYR A 16 1.89 -3.81 6.38
N PHE A 17 1.24 -2.68 6.62
CA PHE A 17 -0.20 -2.49 6.38
C PHE A 17 -0.38 -1.49 5.24
N GLY A 18 -1.23 -1.86 4.29
CA GLY A 18 -1.58 -1.02 3.15
C GLY A 18 -3.01 -1.29 2.73
N TRP A 19 -3.58 -0.35 2.00
CA TRP A 19 -4.87 -0.51 1.34
C TRP A 19 -4.72 -0.04 -0.10
N ILE A 20 -5.38 -0.76 -1.01
CA ILE A 20 -5.41 -0.43 -2.42
C ILE A 20 -6.87 -0.51 -2.83
N LYS A 21 -7.35 0.54 -3.50
CA LYS A 21 -8.68 0.57 -4.09
C LYS A 21 -8.54 0.55 -5.59
N PHE A 22 -9.20 -0.39 -6.23
CA PHE A 22 -9.15 -0.59 -7.66
C PHE A 22 -10.51 -1.09 -8.17
N GLY A 23 -10.75 -0.91 -9.46
CA GLY A 23 -11.93 -1.45 -10.13
C GLY A 23 -11.57 -2.74 -10.86
N MET A 24 -12.41 -3.77 -10.70
CA MET A 24 -12.31 -5.00 -11.49
C MET A 24 -13.69 -5.61 -11.72
N SER A 25 -13.81 -6.46 -12.74
CA SER A 25 -15.03 -7.25 -12.94
C SER A 25 -15.16 -8.32 -11.85
N SER A 26 -16.40 -8.61 -11.42
CA SER A 26 -16.66 -9.53 -10.30
C SER A 26 -16.17 -10.96 -10.55
N GLN A 27 -16.15 -11.40 -11.81
CA GLN A 27 -15.69 -12.73 -12.21
C GLN A 27 -14.20 -12.95 -11.90
N LYS A 28 -13.39 -11.90 -12.06
CA LYS A 28 -11.93 -11.97 -11.87
C LYS A 28 -11.50 -11.91 -10.38
N VAL A 29 -12.41 -11.58 -9.46
CA VAL A 29 -12.10 -11.47 -8.02
C VAL A 29 -11.64 -12.81 -7.45
N LEU A 30 -12.22 -13.92 -7.93
CA LEU A 30 -11.84 -15.26 -7.48
C LEU A 30 -10.42 -15.63 -7.90
N GLU A 31 -10.03 -15.28 -9.11
CA GLU A 31 -8.66 -15.49 -9.61
C GLU A 31 -7.66 -14.67 -8.80
N LEU A 32 -7.96 -13.39 -8.56
CA LEU A 32 -7.13 -12.53 -7.72
C LEU A 32 -6.93 -13.13 -6.31
N LYS A 33 -8.01 -13.62 -5.69
CA LYS A 33 -7.91 -14.27 -4.37
C LYS A 33 -6.95 -15.46 -4.41
N LYS A 34 -7.03 -16.31 -5.44
CA LYS A 34 -6.13 -17.47 -5.60
C LYS A 34 -4.67 -17.03 -5.74
N HIS A 35 -4.39 -15.99 -6.52
CA HIS A 35 -3.03 -15.46 -6.65
C HIS A 35 -2.49 -14.92 -5.33
N LEU A 36 -3.29 -14.14 -4.59
CA LEU A 36 -2.90 -13.60 -3.29
C LEU A 36 -2.70 -14.68 -2.21
N ASP A 37 -3.48 -15.77 -2.27
CA ASP A 37 -3.34 -16.91 -1.35
C ASP A 37 -2.04 -17.68 -1.59
N LEU A 38 -1.61 -17.80 -2.85
CA LEU A 38 -0.37 -18.50 -3.25
C LEU A 38 0.90 -17.70 -2.91
N ASP A 39 0.81 -16.37 -2.93
CA ASP A 39 1.96 -15.52 -2.68
C ASP A 39 2.44 -15.61 -1.22
N PRO A 40 3.71 -15.98 -0.97
CA PRO A 40 4.23 -16.11 0.39
C PRO A 40 4.35 -14.75 1.11
N ASN A 41 4.51 -13.66 0.35
CA ASN A 41 4.71 -12.30 0.87
C ASN A 41 3.49 -11.72 1.58
N PHE A 42 2.27 -12.16 1.22
CA PHE A 42 1.05 -11.70 1.88
C PHE A 42 0.73 -12.56 3.10
N ILE A 43 0.84 -11.99 4.30
CA ILE A 43 0.54 -12.73 5.54
C ILE A 43 -0.98 -12.85 5.75
N ARG A 44 -1.72 -11.77 5.45
CA ARG A 44 -3.17 -11.68 5.56
C ARG A 44 -3.66 -10.54 4.67
N PHE A 45 -4.81 -10.70 4.04
CA PHE A 45 -5.47 -9.65 3.26
C PHE A 45 -6.98 -9.68 3.52
N LEU A 46 -7.66 -8.59 3.16
CA LEU A 46 -9.11 -8.46 3.25
C LEU A 46 -9.61 -7.81 1.95
N ILE A 47 -10.58 -8.44 1.30
CA ILE A 47 -11.23 -7.92 0.09
C ILE A 47 -12.60 -7.38 0.50
N LEU A 48 -12.84 -6.10 0.22
CA LEU A 48 -14.10 -5.41 0.52
C LEU A 48 -14.75 -4.93 -0.76
N LYS A 49 -16.05 -5.14 -0.90
CA LYS A 49 -16.84 -4.52 -1.97
C LYS A 49 -17.03 -3.04 -1.65
N THR A 50 -16.53 -2.17 -2.53
CA THR A 50 -16.64 -0.71 -2.38
C THR A 50 -17.27 -0.09 -3.62
N VAL A 51 -17.74 1.15 -3.51
CA VAL A 51 -18.27 1.94 -4.64
C VAL A 51 -17.09 2.56 -5.39
N ARG A 52 -17.23 2.76 -6.71
CA ARG A 52 -16.18 3.32 -7.58
C ARG A 52 -15.71 4.70 -7.10
N GLU A 53 -16.64 5.52 -6.63
CA GLU A 53 -16.37 6.85 -6.10
C GLU A 53 -15.51 6.79 -4.85
N ASN A 54 -14.46 7.62 -4.79
CA ASN A 54 -13.60 7.76 -3.62
C ASN A 54 -14.35 8.44 -2.48
N THR A 55 -15.07 7.66 -1.69
CA THR A 55 -15.71 8.07 -0.43
C THR A 55 -14.68 8.16 0.71
N ILE A 56 -13.49 8.67 0.43
CA ILE A 56 -12.54 9.07 1.47
C ILE A 56 -12.96 10.48 1.85
N ALA A 57 -13.83 10.58 2.85
CA ALA A 57 -13.78 11.75 3.71
C ALA A 57 -12.34 11.81 4.23
N THR A 58 -11.59 12.83 3.84
CA THR A 58 -10.28 13.20 4.38
C THR A 58 -10.42 13.50 5.87
N LYS A 59 -10.70 12.48 6.68
CA LYS A 59 -10.51 12.55 8.11
C LYS A 59 -9.01 12.50 8.28
N ARG A 60 -8.38 13.68 8.27
CA ARG A 60 -7.02 13.92 8.75
C ARG A 60 -6.88 13.10 10.03
N PHE A 61 -6.24 11.94 9.93
CA PHE A 61 -5.71 11.28 11.10
C PHE A 61 -4.55 12.17 11.54
N VAL A 62 -4.88 13.23 12.30
CA VAL A 62 -3.90 13.94 13.10
C VAL A 62 -3.46 12.92 14.14
N ARG A 63 -2.48 12.09 13.77
CA ARG A 63 -1.74 11.27 14.71
C ARG A 63 -1.13 12.28 15.68
N ARG A 64 -1.73 12.44 16.85
CA ARG A 64 -1.19 13.23 17.94
C ARG A 64 0.21 12.68 18.19
N GLU A 65 1.23 13.41 17.75
CA GLU A 65 2.62 13.04 17.96
C GLU A 65 2.85 13.02 19.47
N THR A 66 2.81 11.84 20.06
CA THR A 66 3.28 11.60 21.41
C THR A 66 4.32 10.50 21.36
N TYR A 67 5.38 10.77 20.61
CA TYR A 67 6.68 10.15 20.86
C TYR A 67 7.69 11.28 20.89
N ARG A 68 8.13 11.61 22.12
CA ARG A 68 9.26 12.51 22.37
C ARG A 68 10.45 12.00 21.55
N LYS A 69 10.83 12.73 20.50
CA LYS A 69 12.07 12.51 19.75
C LYS A 69 13.24 12.78 20.72
N SER A 70 13.90 11.72 21.19
CA SER A 70 15.26 11.87 21.70
C SER A 70 16.16 12.24 20.51
N LYS A 71 16.74 13.44 20.54
CA LYS A 71 17.74 13.87 19.55
C LYS A 71 18.95 12.96 19.65
N SER A 72 19.22 12.17 18.61
CA SER A 72 20.55 11.60 18.38
C SER A 72 20.87 11.61 16.89
N LYS A 73 21.74 12.57 16.55
CA LYS A 73 22.72 12.68 15.46
C LYS A 73 22.38 12.13 14.06
N SER A 74 22.35 13.09 13.15
CA SER A 74 22.44 13.00 11.70
C SER A 74 23.77 12.43 11.19
N THR A 75 23.69 11.41 10.34
CA THR A 75 24.61 10.94 9.27
C THR A 75 23.94 9.64 8.76
N GLU A 76 23.61 9.37 7.50
CA GLU A 76 24.14 9.73 6.19
C GLU A 76 23.07 9.38 5.12
N ASN A 77 22.96 10.24 4.10
CA ASN A 77 22.75 9.89 2.68
C ASN A 77 21.64 8.89 2.29
N GLU A 78 20.40 9.38 2.20
CA GLU A 78 19.54 8.99 1.08
C GLU A 78 19.30 10.25 0.24
N THR A 79 19.94 10.30 -0.92
CA THR A 79 19.67 11.28 -1.96
C THR A 79 18.21 11.13 -2.38
N VAL A 80 17.36 11.98 -1.83
CA VAL A 80 16.03 12.22 -2.35
C VAL A 80 16.24 12.87 -3.72
N VAL A 81 16.25 12.04 -4.77
CA VAL A 81 16.24 12.55 -6.14
C VAL A 81 14.96 13.41 -6.25
N PRO A 82 15.08 14.70 -6.57
CA PRO A 82 13.91 15.56 -6.70
C PRO A 82 13.05 15.02 -7.84
N ILE A 83 11.88 14.49 -7.51
CA ILE A 83 10.85 14.13 -8.50
C ILE A 83 10.53 15.39 -9.31
N ASN A 84 10.91 15.38 -10.59
CA ASN A 84 10.73 16.50 -11.50
C ASN A 84 9.26 16.55 -11.93
N LYS A 85 8.48 17.39 -11.25
CA LYS A 85 7.01 17.47 -11.40
C LYS A 85 6.58 17.82 -12.84
N GLU A 86 7.43 18.52 -13.57
CA GLU A 86 7.14 19.02 -14.93
C GLU A 86 7.08 17.91 -16.00
N GLU A 87 7.79 16.79 -15.80
CA GLU A 87 7.73 15.65 -16.74
C GLU A 87 6.42 14.87 -16.56
N ILE A 88 5.98 14.72 -15.30
CA ILE A 88 4.73 14.02 -14.95
C ILE A 88 3.52 14.78 -15.49
N ASP A 89 3.51 16.11 -15.39
CA ASP A 89 2.38 16.92 -15.90
C ASP A 89 2.22 16.81 -17.43
N LYS A 90 3.34 16.71 -18.18
CA LYS A 90 3.28 16.50 -19.64
C LYS A 90 2.73 15.12 -20.04
N GLU A 91 3.07 14.08 -19.28
CA GLU A 91 2.52 12.73 -19.52
C GLU A 91 1.03 12.66 -19.17
N ILE A 92 0.59 13.37 -18.13
CA ILE A 92 -0.83 13.46 -17.75
C ILE A 92 -1.65 14.18 -18.83
N ASP A 93 -1.17 15.31 -19.36
CA ASP A 93 -1.88 16.05 -20.40
C ASP A 93 -2.01 15.26 -21.71
N ALA A 94 -0.99 14.47 -22.06
CA ALA A 94 -1.04 13.59 -23.23
C ALA A 94 -2.10 12.48 -23.11
N LEU A 95 -2.40 12.01 -21.89
CA LEU A 95 -3.40 10.98 -21.63
C LEU A 95 -4.84 11.53 -21.52
N VAL A 96 -5.01 12.82 -21.24
CA VAL A 96 -6.34 13.47 -21.12
C VAL A 96 -6.86 13.97 -22.48
N ALA A 97 -6.00 14.09 -23.49
CA ALA A 97 -6.36 14.56 -24.83
C ALA A 97 -6.95 13.48 -25.77
N VAL A 98 -7.36 12.32 -25.25
CA VAL A 98 -8.01 11.21 -26.01
C VAL A 98 -9.47 11.05 -25.62
#